data_AF-A0A0G1KJZ9-F1
#
_entry.id   AF-A0A0G1KJZ9-F1
#
_cell.length_a   1.000
_cell.length_b   1.000
_cell.length_c   1.000
_cell.angle_alpha   90.00
_cell.angle_beta   90.00
_cell.angle_gamma   90.00
#
_symmetry.space_group_name_H-M   'P 1'
#
loop_
_entity.id
_entity.type
_entity.pdbx_description
1 polymer ?
#
loop_
_entity_poly.entity_id
_entity_poly.type
_entity_poly.pdbx_seq_one_letter_code
_entity_poly.pdbx_strand_id
1 'polypeptide(L)'
;MKFQGLTLPEVEKLRLQHGLNSLPEEKPNDALYIFLSQLKSPLIYILLGVILISLFFKEYLDVVLIFAVISLNVLMGFFQEYSAQRTLLALRKIIKPTAIVIREGVRQTVEAQFLVPGDIVTFGSGDNIPADGILVDGIDILVNEAILTGEEESVEKSKRKESCQMYMGTTVVSGRGTMVVENIGVKTEIGKIGKSLTKIVDTATPLQLKLEKFSRSLVLIIISISIIIFLIGLAYKQDIWNMFRYSIVLSVAAIPEGLPIAVTVILSIGVRRILKKNGLVKKLLSIETLGATSVICTDKTGTLTQGVMQVVRTNFKNHKDSIKGLMLLNTQRTSLEIAIWNYLKKELGYNPQNFVDKTEILHEEAFESDKKYAKSIAKVGNKTKGYIIGAPEVVLDFCTLSKANKSRILLEFENWAKSGLRVVGLCEKNNPTGKRNFGYSWSGLIGVKDPVRKTVAES
;
A
#
# COMPACT_ATOMS: atom_id res chain seq x y z
N MET A 1 -1.04 12.68 26.26
CA MET A 1 -0.24 11.92 25.25
C MET A 1 1.23 12.30 25.41
N LYS A 2 2.18 11.44 25.04
CA LYS A 2 3.63 11.67 25.16
C LYS A 2 4.16 12.78 24.22
N PHE A 3 3.37 13.17 23.22
CA PHE A 3 3.73 14.18 22.21
C PHE A 3 2.57 15.17 22.02
N GLN A 4 2.91 16.46 21.84
CA GLN A 4 1.95 17.54 21.64
C GLN A 4 1.81 17.93 20.15
N GLY A 5 2.85 17.74 19.33
CA GLY A 5 2.79 18.07 17.90
C GLY A 5 2.70 19.56 17.59
N LEU A 6 2.53 19.91 16.32
CA LEU A 6 2.41 21.29 15.85
C LEU A 6 1.01 21.86 16.11
N THR A 7 0.92 23.19 16.22
CA THR A 7 -0.35 23.93 16.23
C THR A 7 -0.82 24.23 14.80
N LEU A 8 -2.13 24.42 14.60
CA LEU A 8 -2.67 24.74 13.27
C LEU A 8 -2.02 25.98 12.61
N PRO A 9 -1.78 27.10 13.33
CA PRO A 9 -1.11 28.28 12.75
C PRO A 9 0.34 28.00 12.32
N GLU A 10 1.08 27.18 13.07
CA GLU A 10 2.44 26.79 12.73
C GLU A 10 2.47 25.96 11.44
N VAL A 11 1.53 25.03 11.29
CA VAL A 11 1.40 24.23 10.07
C VAL A 11 1.15 25.09 8.85
N GLU A 12 0.26 26.09 8.95
CA GLU A 12 -0.02 27.00 7.83
C GLU A 12 1.21 27.82 7.44
N LYS A 13 1.95 28.33 8.43
CA LYS A 13 3.21 29.06 8.21
C LYS A 13 4.26 28.17 7.52
N LEU A 14 4.46 26.95 8.01
CA LEU A 14 5.43 26.01 7.44
C LEU A 14 5.01 25.55 6.04
N ARG A 15 3.70 25.39 5.78
CA ARG A 15 3.17 25.05 4.45
C ARG A 15 3.44 26.16 3.44
N LEU A 16 3.33 27.44 3.82
CA LEU A 16 3.68 28.57 2.95
C LEU A 16 5.18 28.61 2.63
N GLN A 17 6.03 28.16 3.56
CA GLN A 17 7.48 28.17 3.39
C GLN A 17 8.01 26.97 2.58
N HIS A 18 7.48 25.76 2.84
CA HIS A 18 8.02 24.52 2.29
C HIS A 18 7.20 23.94 1.13
N GLY A 19 5.96 24.39 0.94
CA GLY A 19 5.04 23.84 -0.07
C GLY A 19 4.40 22.52 0.37
N LEU A 20 3.87 21.78 -0.61
CA LEU A 20 3.20 20.50 -0.39
C LEU A 20 4.19 19.33 -0.38
N ASN A 21 3.87 18.29 0.40
CA ASN A 21 4.56 17.00 0.36
C ASN A 21 4.11 16.19 -0.86
N SER A 22 4.52 16.65 -2.04
CA SER A 22 4.21 16.01 -3.32
C SER A 22 5.47 15.89 -4.16
N LEU A 23 5.65 14.73 -4.78
CA LEU A 23 6.65 14.57 -5.83
C LEU A 23 6.21 15.35 -7.08
N PRO A 24 7.15 15.77 -7.96
CA PRO A 24 6.79 16.43 -9.21
C PRO A 24 5.90 15.51 -10.05
N GLU A 25 4.62 15.85 -10.18
CA GLU A 25 3.74 15.17 -11.13
C GLU A 25 3.93 15.76 -12.52
N GLU A 26 3.97 14.90 -13.53
CA GLU A 26 3.86 15.37 -14.92
C GLU A 26 2.55 16.14 -15.07
N LYS A 27 2.67 17.39 -15.54
CA LYS A 27 1.50 18.21 -15.80
C LYS A 27 0.59 17.47 -16.77
N PRO A 28 -0.73 17.46 -16.54
CA PRO A 28 -1.66 16.96 -17.53
C PRO A 28 -1.42 17.67 -18.87
N ASN A 29 -1.52 16.94 -19.97
CA ASN A 29 -1.36 17.53 -21.29
C ASN A 29 -2.49 18.54 -21.52
N ASP A 30 -2.12 19.76 -21.91
CA ASP A 30 -3.09 20.77 -22.28
C ASP A 30 -3.86 20.36 -23.54
N ALA A 31 -5.11 20.83 -23.69
CA ALA A 31 -5.92 20.55 -24.86
C ALA A 31 -5.19 20.94 -26.17
N LEU A 32 -4.48 22.06 -26.17
CA LEU A 32 -3.66 22.48 -27.32
C LEU A 32 -2.50 21.52 -27.59
N TYR A 33 -1.85 21.01 -26.54
CA TYR A 33 -0.80 20.01 -26.69
C TYR A 33 -1.36 18.72 -27.31
N ILE A 34 -2.52 18.24 -26.84
CA ILE A 34 -3.17 17.05 -27.38
C ILE A 34 -3.49 17.27 -28.87
N PHE A 35 -4.07 18.41 -29.24
CA PHE A 35 -4.37 18.74 -30.63
C PHE A 35 -3.11 18.77 -31.52
N LEU A 36 -2.07 19.49 -31.09
CA LEU A 36 -0.79 19.57 -31.82
C LEU A 36 -0.06 18.22 -31.88
N SER A 37 -0.25 17.35 -30.89
CA SER A 37 0.34 16.01 -30.90
C SER A 37 -0.27 15.11 -31.96
N GLN A 38 -1.57 15.29 -32.29
CA GLN A 38 -2.21 14.56 -33.39
C GLN A 38 -1.51 14.86 -34.72
N LEU A 39 -1.10 16.12 -34.95
CA LEU A 39 -0.39 16.55 -36.16
C LEU A 39 1.02 15.97 -36.32
N LYS A 40 1.62 15.40 -35.27
CA LYS A 40 2.97 14.82 -35.31
C LYS A 40 3.02 13.40 -35.88
N SER A 41 1.88 12.82 -36.24
CA SER A 41 1.81 11.46 -36.81
C SER A 41 2.56 11.38 -38.15
N PRO A 42 3.46 10.39 -38.35
CA PRO A 42 4.16 10.16 -39.62
C PRO A 42 3.23 10.08 -40.83
N LEU A 43 2.01 9.56 -40.65
CA LEU A 43 1.00 9.44 -41.71
C LEU A 43 0.47 10.80 -42.18
N ILE A 44 0.33 11.76 -41.26
CA ILE A 44 -0.11 13.13 -41.60
C ILE A 44 0.96 13.81 -42.45
N TYR A 45 2.24 13.60 -42.16
CA TYR A 45 3.32 14.15 -42.99
C TYR A 45 3.31 13.58 -44.42
N ILE A 46 3.01 12.29 -44.57
CA ILE A 46 2.86 11.67 -45.89
C ILE A 46 1.69 12.30 -46.65
N LEU A 47 0.53 12.46 -46.01
CA LEU A 47 -0.66 13.05 -46.63
C LEU A 47 -0.48 14.54 -46.95
N LEU A 48 0.21 15.29 -46.09
CA LEU A 48 0.58 16.68 -46.38
C LEU A 48 1.49 16.75 -47.62
N GLY A 49 2.40 15.79 -47.79
CA GLY A 49 3.18 15.64 -49.03
C GLY A 49 2.29 15.43 -50.25
N VAL A 50 1.30 14.52 -50.19
CA VAL A 50 0.36 14.30 -51.29
C VAL A 50 -0.48 15.55 -51.60
N ILE A 51 -0.91 16.30 -50.58
CA ILE A 51 -1.62 17.58 -50.74
C ILE A 51 -0.75 18.58 -51.50
N LEU A 52 0.51 18.76 -51.09
CA LEU A 52 1.44 19.72 -51.72
C LEU A 52 1.65 19.39 -53.19
N ILE A 53 1.84 18.12 -53.52
CA ILE A 53 2.03 17.70 -54.91
C ILE A 53 0.71 17.84 -55.69
N SER A 54 -0.43 17.49 -55.12
CA SER A 54 -1.74 17.65 -55.80
C SER A 54 -2.08 19.13 -56.06
N LEU A 55 -1.66 20.03 -55.17
CA LEU A 55 -1.75 21.48 -55.37
C LEU A 55 -0.87 21.93 -56.55
N PHE A 56 0.32 21.36 -56.70
CA PHE A 56 1.22 21.64 -57.83
C PHE A 56 0.59 21.23 -59.17
N PHE A 57 -0.12 20.11 -59.22
CA PHE A 57 -0.88 19.65 -60.39
C PHE A 57 -2.23 20.35 -60.60
N LYS A 58 -2.59 21.32 -59.75
CA LYS A 58 -3.87 22.07 -59.77
C LYS A 58 -5.12 21.19 -59.63
N GLU A 59 -5.00 20.07 -58.94
CA GLU A 59 -6.11 19.15 -58.69
C GLU A 59 -6.81 19.51 -57.38
N TYR A 60 -7.62 20.57 -57.45
CA TYR A 60 -8.27 21.14 -56.27
C TYR A 60 -9.26 20.20 -55.58
N LEU A 61 -9.93 19.32 -56.33
CA LEU A 61 -10.85 18.34 -55.76
C LEU A 61 -10.13 17.37 -54.82
N ASP A 62 -8.97 16.87 -55.23
CA ASP A 62 -8.16 15.93 -54.45
C ASP A 62 -7.58 16.60 -53.21
N VAL A 63 -7.14 17.86 -53.33
CA VAL A 63 -6.68 18.66 -52.18
C VAL A 63 -7.79 18.80 -51.14
N VAL A 64 -9.02 19.12 -51.56
CA VAL A 64 -10.17 19.25 -50.65
C VAL A 64 -10.53 17.92 -50.01
N LEU A 65 -10.54 16.82 -50.78
CA LEU A 65 -10.85 15.49 -50.25
C LEU A 65 -9.83 15.01 -49.23
N ILE A 66 -8.53 15.11 -49.53
CA ILE A 66 -7.47 14.69 -48.62
C ILE A 66 -7.44 15.58 -47.37
N PHE A 67 -7.62 16.89 -47.54
CA PHE A 67 -7.71 17.81 -46.41
C PHE A 67 -8.89 17.48 -45.49
N ALA A 68 -10.06 17.15 -46.05
CA ALA A 68 -11.23 16.73 -45.28
C ALA A 68 -10.95 15.45 -44.46
N VAL A 69 -10.28 14.46 -45.05
CA VAL A 69 -9.88 13.22 -44.35
C VAL A 69 -8.91 13.52 -43.21
N ILE A 70 -7.86 14.32 -43.45
CA ILE A 70 -6.90 14.72 -42.40
C ILE A 70 -7.63 15.46 -41.27
N SER A 71 -8.47 16.44 -41.63
CA SER A 71 -9.21 17.22 -40.64
C SER A 71 -10.13 16.35 -39.80
N LEU A 72 -10.83 15.39 -40.42
CA LEU A 72 -11.72 14.48 -39.72
C LEU A 72 -10.93 13.55 -38.78
N ASN A 73 -9.80 13.01 -39.22
CA ASN A 73 -8.94 12.15 -38.39
C ASN A 73 -8.36 12.93 -37.20
N VAL A 74 -7.83 14.13 -37.42
CA VAL A 74 -7.27 14.98 -36.34
C VAL A 74 -8.34 15.35 -35.32
N LEU A 75 -9.55 15.72 -35.77
CA LEU A 75 -10.66 16.05 -34.88
C LEU A 75 -11.15 14.83 -34.08
N MET A 76 -11.37 13.69 -34.75
CA MET A 76 -11.72 12.42 -34.10
C MET A 76 -10.68 12.06 -33.05
N GLY A 77 -9.39 12.03 -33.43
CA GLY A 77 -8.28 11.70 -32.54
C GLY A 77 -8.18 12.66 -31.35
N PHE A 78 -8.35 13.96 -31.58
CA PHE A 78 -8.39 14.96 -30.51
C PHE A 78 -9.54 14.71 -29.52
N PHE A 79 -10.79 14.56 -29.99
CA PHE A 79 -11.94 14.34 -29.12
C PHE A 79 -11.82 13.04 -28.32
N GLN A 80 -11.33 12.00 -28.98
CA GLN A 80 -11.11 10.69 -28.39
C GLN A 80 -10.02 10.70 -27.30
N GLU A 81 -8.85 11.28 -27.60
CA GLU A 81 -7.73 11.39 -26.66
C GLU A 81 -8.06 12.33 -25.50
N TYR A 82 -8.71 13.46 -25.78
CA TYR A 82 -9.15 14.41 -24.75
C TYR A 82 -10.13 13.78 -23.75
N SER A 83 -11.09 13.00 -24.24
CA SER A 83 -12.04 12.27 -23.39
C SER A 83 -11.35 11.21 -22.51
N ALA A 84 -10.39 10.48 -23.09
CA ALA A 84 -9.59 9.49 -22.37
C ALA A 84 -8.76 10.13 -21.24
N GLN A 85 -8.05 11.23 -21.54
CA GLN A 85 -7.24 11.98 -20.58
C GLN A 85 -8.07 12.52 -19.41
N ARG A 86 -9.26 13.11 -19.67
CA ARG A 86 -10.14 13.61 -18.60
C ARG A 86 -10.62 12.49 -17.68
N THR A 87 -10.94 11.32 -18.24
CA THR A 87 -11.37 10.16 -17.47
C THR A 87 -10.25 9.69 -16.55
N LEU A 88 -9.01 9.62 -17.06
CA LEU A 88 -7.82 9.31 -16.28
C LEU A 88 -7.55 10.30 -15.15
N LEU A 89 -7.64 11.59 -15.43
CA LEU A 89 -7.40 12.64 -14.44
C LEU A 89 -8.46 12.64 -13.33
N ALA A 90 -9.73 12.39 -13.68
CA ALA A 90 -10.80 12.24 -12.70
C ALA A 90 -10.54 11.05 -11.77
N LEU A 91 -10.00 9.94 -12.29
CA LEU A 91 -9.64 8.76 -11.49
C LEU A 91 -8.44 9.02 -10.57
N ARG A 92 -7.40 9.72 -11.03
CA ARG A 92 -6.23 10.08 -10.19
C ARG A 92 -6.62 10.93 -8.98
N LYS A 93 -7.58 11.85 -9.14
CA LYS A 93 -8.06 12.74 -8.06
C LYS A 93 -8.76 12.02 -6.90
N ILE A 94 -9.13 10.75 -7.05
CA ILE A 94 -9.83 9.96 -6.01
C ILE A 94 -8.86 9.45 -4.93
N ILE A 95 -7.55 9.45 -5.20
CA ILE A 95 -6.55 8.85 -4.31
C ILE A 95 -5.72 9.95 -3.67
N LYS A 96 -6.06 10.30 -2.44
CA LYS A 96 -5.21 11.13 -1.58
C LYS A 96 -4.64 10.21 -0.50
N PRO A 97 -3.34 9.85 -0.55
CA PRO A 97 -2.72 9.10 0.54
C PRO A 97 -2.95 9.85 1.84
N THR A 98 -3.27 9.15 2.91
CA THR A 98 -3.48 9.76 4.23
C THR A 98 -2.41 9.29 5.21
N ALA A 99 -2.12 10.12 6.20
CA ALA A 99 -1.21 9.84 7.29
C ALA A 99 -1.90 10.20 8.61
N ILE A 100 -1.60 9.45 9.67
CA ILE A 100 -2.06 9.79 11.01
C ILE A 100 -1.00 10.66 11.67
N VAL A 101 -1.36 11.91 11.97
CA VAL A 101 -0.48 12.87 12.63
C VAL A 101 -0.98 13.21 14.03
N ILE A 102 -0.06 13.60 14.91
CA ILE A 102 -0.38 14.21 16.20
C ILE A 102 -0.17 15.72 16.04
N ARG A 103 -1.24 16.51 16.16
CA ARG A 103 -1.20 17.98 16.22
C ARG A 103 -2.07 18.43 17.40
N GLU A 104 -1.63 19.45 18.13
CA GLU A 104 -2.31 19.95 19.33
C GLU A 104 -2.67 18.85 20.35
N GLY A 105 -1.84 17.80 20.44
CA GLY A 105 -2.00 16.66 21.33
C GLY A 105 -3.05 15.63 20.88
N VAL A 106 -3.64 15.79 19.70
CA VAL A 106 -4.71 14.94 19.16
C VAL A 106 -4.23 14.21 17.92
N ARG A 107 -4.57 12.91 17.82
CA ARG A 107 -4.37 12.13 16.59
C ARG A 107 -5.44 12.49 15.56
N GLN A 108 -5.01 12.92 14.39
CA GLN A 108 -5.89 13.21 13.28
C GLN A 108 -5.35 12.63 11.98
N THR A 109 -6.26 12.23 11.10
CA THR A 109 -5.94 11.76 9.76
C THR A 109 -5.86 12.96 8.82
N VAL A 110 -4.70 13.17 8.20
CA VAL A 110 -4.49 14.24 7.22
C VAL A 110 -4.07 13.62 5.89
N GLU A 111 -4.36 14.30 4.79
CA GLU A 111 -3.78 13.90 3.50
C GLU A 111 -2.25 14.10 3.56
N ALA A 112 -1.50 13.10 3.11
CA ALA A 112 -0.04 13.08 3.18
C ALA A 112 0.61 14.28 2.47
N GLN A 113 -0.07 14.85 1.46
CA GLN A 113 0.37 16.08 0.77
C GLN A 113 0.40 17.33 1.66
N PHE A 114 -0.35 17.32 2.77
CA PHE A 114 -0.40 18.42 3.73
C PHE A 114 0.52 18.21 4.94
N LEU A 115 1.42 17.23 4.87
CA LEU A 115 2.50 17.10 5.84
C LEU A 115 3.52 18.21 5.65
N VAL A 116 4.02 18.73 6.77
CA VAL A 116 5.08 19.74 6.83
C VAL A 116 6.23 19.24 7.70
N PRO A 117 7.46 19.74 7.50
CA PRO A 117 8.57 19.49 8.43
C PRO A 117 8.16 19.82 9.87
N GLY A 118 8.49 18.94 10.82
CA GLY A 118 8.09 19.03 12.22
C GLY A 118 6.79 18.31 12.57
N ASP A 119 6.00 17.84 11.59
CA ASP A 119 4.83 17.01 11.88
C ASP A 119 5.23 15.71 12.58
N ILE A 120 4.43 15.30 13.56
CA ILE A 120 4.60 14.04 14.28
C ILE A 120 3.69 13.00 13.66
N VAL A 121 4.26 12.03 12.94
CA VAL A 121 3.52 10.97 12.23
C VAL A 121 3.57 9.69 13.05
N THR A 122 2.43 9.02 13.20
CA THR A 122 2.34 7.67 13.79
C THR A 122 2.09 6.64 12.70
N PHE A 123 2.78 5.50 12.79
CA PHE A 123 2.69 4.42 11.81
C PHE A 123 2.75 3.05 12.49
N GLY A 124 2.24 2.02 11.81
CA GLY A 124 2.29 0.62 12.21
C GLY A 124 2.66 -0.31 11.06
N SER A 125 2.70 -1.61 11.35
CA SER A 125 2.94 -2.65 10.33
C SER A 125 1.99 -2.51 9.15
N GLY A 126 2.54 -2.54 7.94
CA GLY A 126 1.82 -2.38 6.67
C GLY A 126 1.67 -0.94 6.21
N ASP A 127 1.97 0.05 7.05
CA ASP A 127 1.93 1.45 6.64
C ASP A 127 3.16 1.80 5.78
N ASN A 128 2.94 2.67 4.80
CA ASN A 128 4.02 3.33 4.08
C ASN A 128 4.41 4.60 4.83
N ILE A 129 5.71 4.85 4.92
CA ILE A 129 6.24 6.08 5.50
C ILE A 129 5.92 7.26 4.56
N PRO A 130 5.20 8.31 5.02
CA PRO A 130 4.63 9.32 4.12
C PRO A 130 5.58 10.47 3.76
N ALA A 131 6.70 10.62 4.49
CA ALA A 131 7.72 11.64 4.31
C ALA A 131 9.04 11.16 4.95
N ASP A 132 10.17 11.81 4.70
CA ASP A 132 11.41 11.46 5.41
C ASP A 132 11.38 12.05 6.81
N GLY A 133 11.90 11.31 7.78
CA GLY A 133 11.96 11.79 9.15
C GLY A 133 12.71 10.87 10.09
N ILE A 134 12.73 11.26 11.36
CA ILE A 134 13.46 10.54 12.41
C ILE A 134 12.48 9.84 13.34
N LEU A 135 12.75 8.57 13.60
CA LEU A 135 12.06 7.78 14.62
C LEU A 135 12.29 8.35 16.03
N VAL A 136 11.22 8.77 16.70
CA VAL A 136 11.29 9.33 18.06
C VAL A 136 10.80 8.38 19.15
N ASP A 137 9.97 7.40 18.79
CA ASP A 137 9.44 6.36 19.67
C ASP A 137 9.04 5.14 18.82
N GLY A 138 9.33 3.92 19.27
CA GLY A 138 9.05 2.74 18.45
C GLY A 138 9.41 1.42 19.12
N ILE A 139 8.74 0.35 18.70
CA ILE A 139 8.96 -1.02 19.19
C ILE A 139 8.99 -1.97 18.00
N ASP A 140 10.03 -2.82 17.94
CA ASP A 140 10.23 -3.89 16.95
C ASP A 140 10.03 -3.44 15.49
N ILE A 141 10.60 -2.28 15.16
CA ILE A 141 10.42 -1.68 13.84
C ILE A 141 11.36 -2.34 12.84
N LEU A 142 10.78 -3.04 11.87
CA LEU A 142 11.44 -3.52 10.67
C LEU A 142 10.87 -2.77 9.48
N VAL A 143 11.75 -2.16 8.70
CA VAL A 143 11.38 -1.39 7.51
C VAL A 143 12.01 -2.03 6.29
N ASN A 144 11.23 -2.22 5.24
CA ASN A 144 11.74 -2.60 3.94
C ASN A 144 12.15 -1.34 3.17
N GLU A 145 13.45 -1.18 2.96
CA GLU A 145 14.06 -0.04 2.27
C GLU A 145 14.46 -0.35 0.82
N ALA A 146 13.99 -1.47 0.26
CA ALA A 146 14.32 -1.93 -1.10
C ALA A 146 14.04 -0.87 -2.17
N ILE A 147 13.07 0.02 -1.95
CA ILE A 147 12.76 1.11 -2.88
C ILE A 147 13.89 2.15 -3.00
N LEU A 148 14.80 2.21 -2.02
CA LEU A 148 15.94 3.13 -1.98
C LEU A 148 17.27 2.40 -2.19
N THR A 149 17.45 1.24 -1.57
CA THR A 149 18.72 0.50 -1.57
C THR A 149 18.77 -0.58 -2.65
N GLY A 150 17.62 -1.08 -3.10
CA GLY A 150 17.53 -2.26 -3.95
C GLY A 150 17.73 -3.59 -3.21
N GLU A 151 17.97 -3.56 -1.89
CA GLU A 151 18.15 -4.75 -1.08
C GLU A 151 16.82 -5.18 -0.44
N GLU A 152 16.46 -6.45 -0.57
CA GLU A 152 15.17 -6.98 -0.08
C GLU A 152 15.15 -7.22 1.44
N GLU A 153 16.32 -7.20 2.10
CA GLU A 153 16.41 -7.45 3.53
C GLU A 153 15.87 -6.27 4.35
N SER A 154 15.05 -6.57 5.36
CA SER A 154 14.44 -5.54 6.20
C SER A 154 15.43 -5.00 7.23
N VAL A 155 15.45 -3.68 7.38
CA VAL A 155 16.35 -2.97 8.30
C VAL A 155 15.65 -2.73 9.63
N GLU A 156 16.31 -3.10 10.74
CA GLU A 156 15.82 -2.80 12.08
C GLU A 156 16.06 -1.32 12.43
N LYS A 157 14.98 -0.64 12.82
CA LYS A 157 15.01 0.78 13.21
C LYS A 157 14.79 0.91 14.71
N SER A 158 15.68 1.64 15.37
CA SER A 158 15.59 1.89 16.80
C SER A 158 16.16 3.25 17.14
N LYS A 159 15.52 3.95 18.07
CA LYS A 159 15.97 5.25 18.60
C LYS A 159 17.42 5.22 19.13
N ARG A 160 17.89 4.04 19.58
CA ARG A 160 19.21 3.87 20.20
C ARG A 160 20.31 3.43 19.21
N LYS A 161 19.95 3.07 17.98
CA LYS A 161 20.90 2.70 16.93
C LYS A 161 21.11 3.90 15.99
N GLU A 162 22.19 3.90 15.22
CA GLU A 162 22.41 4.90 14.16
C GLU A 162 21.30 4.87 13.07
N SER A 163 20.53 3.77 13.00
CA SER A 163 19.39 3.58 12.09
C SER A 163 18.07 4.19 12.59
N CYS A 164 18.08 5.49 12.94
CA CYS A 164 16.85 6.22 13.33
C CYS A 164 16.07 6.80 12.15
N GLN A 165 16.69 6.87 10.97
CA GLN A 165 16.11 7.48 9.78
C GLN A 165 15.01 6.60 9.18
N MET A 166 13.88 7.24 8.86
CA MET A 166 12.70 6.68 8.22
C MET A 166 12.51 7.42 6.90
N TYR A 167 12.37 6.68 5.79
CA TYR A 167 12.35 7.30 4.47
C TYR A 167 11.00 7.15 3.77
N MET A 168 10.58 8.20 3.07
CA MET A 168 9.34 8.26 2.31
C MET A 168 9.24 7.09 1.31
N GLY A 169 8.10 6.41 1.31
CA GLY A 169 7.80 5.31 0.40
C GLY A 169 8.32 3.94 0.84
N THR A 170 9.13 3.87 1.89
CA THR A 170 9.49 2.60 2.54
C THR A 170 8.31 2.02 3.31
N THR A 171 8.27 0.69 3.41
CA THR A 171 7.14 -0.03 4.01
C THR A 171 7.54 -0.57 5.38
N VAL A 172 6.71 -0.33 6.39
CA VAL A 172 6.91 -0.91 7.72
C VAL A 172 6.48 -2.37 7.69
N VAL A 173 7.44 -3.30 7.68
CA VAL A 173 7.18 -4.75 7.66
C VAL A 173 6.60 -5.21 8.99
N SER A 174 7.15 -4.70 10.09
CA SER A 174 6.65 -4.98 11.43
C SER A 174 6.93 -3.85 12.40
N GLY A 175 6.15 -3.81 13.48
CA GLY A 175 6.36 -2.88 14.58
C GLY A 175 5.40 -1.69 14.51
N ARG A 176 5.58 -0.76 15.44
CA ARG A 176 4.84 0.51 15.44
C ARG A 176 5.72 1.60 15.99
N GLY A 177 5.53 2.80 15.47
CA GLY A 177 6.38 3.92 15.82
C GLY A 177 5.73 5.27 15.64
N THR A 178 6.47 6.26 16.08
CA THR A 178 6.21 7.67 15.86
C THR A 178 7.49 8.29 15.34
N MET A 179 7.38 9.08 14.28
CA MET A 179 8.48 9.84 13.69
C MET A 179 8.17 11.33 13.66
N VAL A 180 9.22 12.14 13.58
CA VAL A 180 9.12 13.57 13.26
C VAL A 180 9.55 13.76 11.82
N VAL A 181 8.73 14.43 11.01
CA VAL A 181 9.02 14.71 9.60
C VAL A 181 10.18 15.72 9.51
N GLU A 182 11.20 15.42 8.73
CA GLU A 182 12.32 16.32 8.44
C GLU A 182 12.23 16.90 7.03
N ASN A 183 12.04 16.02 6.03
CA ASN A 183 11.99 16.40 4.63
C ASN A 183 10.69 15.93 3.98
N ILE A 184 10.19 16.76 3.07
CA ILE A 184 8.95 16.50 2.32
C ILE A 184 9.17 16.68 0.81
N GLY A 185 8.31 16.03 0.02
CA GLY A 185 8.25 16.18 -1.43
C GLY A 185 9.59 15.92 -2.10
N VAL A 186 10.06 16.88 -2.91
CA VAL A 186 11.30 16.75 -3.70
C VAL A 186 12.58 16.68 -2.84
N LYS A 187 12.50 17.05 -1.55
CA LYS A 187 13.65 17.05 -0.64
C LYS A 187 13.89 15.69 0.03
N THR A 188 12.96 14.74 -0.08
CA THR A 188 13.14 13.39 0.44
C THR A 188 14.17 12.61 -0.36
N GLU A 189 14.74 11.54 0.20
CA GLU A 189 15.68 10.66 -0.51
C GLU A 189 15.04 10.07 -1.76
N ILE A 190 13.80 9.59 -1.66
CA ILE A 190 13.07 9.12 -2.83
C ILE A 190 12.76 10.25 -3.82
N GLY A 191 12.57 11.49 -3.36
CA GLY A 191 12.38 12.67 -4.23
C GLY A 191 13.66 13.07 -4.98
N LYS A 192 14.82 12.96 -4.32
CA LYS A 192 16.15 13.17 -4.92
C LYS A 192 16.44 12.08 -5.96
N ILE A 193 16.14 10.82 -5.63
CA ILE A 193 16.30 9.68 -6.53
C ILE A 193 15.31 9.77 -7.70
N GLY A 194 14.04 10.12 -7.44
CA GLY A 194 12.97 10.22 -8.45
C GLY A 194 13.27 11.26 -9.53
N LYS A 195 13.97 12.36 -9.18
CA LYS A 195 14.49 13.34 -10.14
C LYS A 195 15.53 12.73 -11.10
N SER A 196 16.23 11.70 -10.66
CA SER A 196 17.25 10.96 -11.44
C SER A 196 16.66 9.72 -12.15
N LEU A 197 15.59 9.13 -11.60
CA LEU A 197 14.92 7.91 -12.06
C LEU A 197 13.70 8.14 -12.96
N THR A 198 13.43 9.36 -13.45
CA THR A 198 12.42 9.64 -14.49
C THR A 198 12.62 8.86 -15.82
N LYS A 199 13.48 7.84 -15.83
CA LYS A 199 13.73 6.90 -16.92
C LYS A 199 13.69 5.42 -16.47
N ILE A 200 12.87 5.03 -15.49
CA ILE A 200 12.47 3.61 -15.44
C ILE A 200 11.54 3.39 -16.62
N VAL A 201 12.04 2.73 -17.65
CA VAL A 201 11.27 2.40 -18.86
C VAL A 201 10.21 1.39 -18.46
N ASP A 202 8.95 1.83 -18.37
CA ASP A 202 7.81 0.94 -18.20
C ASP A 202 7.85 -0.13 -19.33
N THR A 203 7.88 -1.41 -18.95
CA THR A 203 7.86 -2.51 -19.92
C THR A 203 6.49 -2.61 -20.57
N ALA A 204 6.46 -2.91 -21.87
CA ALA A 204 5.20 -2.99 -22.62
C ALA A 204 4.31 -4.11 -22.09
N THR A 205 3.01 -3.85 -21.94
CA THR A 205 2.07 -4.87 -21.43
C THR A 205 1.75 -5.92 -22.49
N PRO A 206 1.27 -7.12 -22.11
CA PRO A 206 0.97 -8.17 -23.09
C PRO A 206 -0.07 -7.73 -24.14
N LEU A 207 -1.04 -6.88 -23.79
CA LEU A 207 -1.96 -6.27 -24.74
C LEU A 207 -1.23 -5.35 -25.74
N GLN A 208 -0.30 -4.51 -25.27
CA GLN A 208 0.49 -3.64 -26.16
C GLN A 208 1.31 -4.47 -27.14
N LEU A 209 1.96 -5.54 -26.67
CA LEU A 209 2.72 -6.46 -27.54
C LEU A 209 1.84 -7.14 -28.59
N LYS A 210 0.62 -7.55 -28.22
CA LYS A 210 -0.36 -8.13 -29.15
C LYS A 210 -0.85 -7.11 -30.17
N LEU A 211 -1.16 -5.89 -29.72
CA LEU A 211 -1.60 -4.79 -30.60
C LEU A 211 -0.51 -4.38 -31.58
N GLU A 212 0.75 -4.35 -31.14
CA GLU A 212 1.87 -4.03 -32.02
C GLU A 212 2.05 -5.11 -33.09
N LYS A 213 2.01 -6.39 -32.72
CA LYS A 213 2.04 -7.50 -33.69
C LYS A 213 0.87 -7.41 -34.67
N PHE A 214 -0.35 -7.18 -34.19
CA PHE A 214 -1.52 -7.01 -35.02
C PHE A 214 -1.39 -5.83 -35.98
N SER A 215 -0.95 -4.67 -35.48
CA SER A 215 -0.72 -3.46 -36.28
C SER A 215 0.32 -3.69 -37.37
N ARG A 216 1.43 -4.38 -37.05
CA ARG A 216 2.48 -4.72 -38.04
C ARG A 216 1.92 -5.64 -39.13
N SER A 217 1.17 -6.67 -38.76
CA SER A 217 0.54 -7.58 -39.73
C SER A 217 -0.45 -6.85 -40.63
N LEU A 218 -1.27 -5.96 -40.07
CA LEU A 218 -2.28 -5.22 -40.82
C LEU A 218 -1.64 -4.19 -41.77
N VAL A 219 -0.59 -3.49 -41.34
CA VAL A 219 0.20 -2.59 -42.20
C VAL A 219 0.82 -3.35 -43.37
N LEU A 220 1.39 -4.54 -43.14
CA LEU A 220 1.95 -5.38 -44.20
C LEU A 220 0.89 -5.78 -45.24
N ILE A 221 -0.32 -6.11 -44.80
CA ILE A 221 -1.45 -6.45 -45.68
C ILE A 221 -1.86 -5.22 -46.51
N ILE A 222 -2.05 -4.05 -45.87
CA ILE A 222 -2.44 -2.81 -46.56
C ILE A 222 -1.41 -2.42 -47.62
N ILE A 223 -0.11 -2.46 -47.28
CA ILE A 223 0.97 -2.14 -48.23
C ILE A 223 0.97 -3.13 -49.39
N SER A 224 0.82 -4.43 -49.11
CA SER A 224 0.77 -5.46 -50.15
C SER A 224 -0.39 -5.23 -51.13
N ILE A 225 -1.59 -4.96 -50.62
CA ILE A 225 -2.77 -4.66 -51.44
C ILE A 225 -2.55 -3.37 -52.24
N SER A 226 -1.98 -2.33 -51.62
CA SER A 226 -1.76 -1.04 -52.28
C SER A 226 -0.71 -1.11 -53.40
N ILE A 227 0.31 -1.95 -53.24
CA ILE A 227 1.28 -2.27 -54.29
C ILE A 227 0.61 -3.05 -55.42
N ILE A 228 -0.21 -4.06 -55.09
CA ILE A 228 -0.93 -4.84 -56.09
C ILE A 228 -1.85 -3.94 -56.93
N ILE A 229 -2.64 -3.07 -56.29
CA ILE A 229 -3.52 -2.12 -56.98
C ILE A 229 -2.71 -1.16 -57.85
N PHE A 230 -1.59 -0.65 -57.35
CA PHE A 230 -0.68 0.20 -58.11
C PHE A 230 -0.17 -0.51 -59.37
N LEU A 231 0.34 -1.74 -59.24
CA LEU A 231 0.86 -2.54 -60.35
C LEU A 231 -0.22 -2.90 -61.38
N ILE A 232 -1.43 -3.25 -60.91
CA ILE A 232 -2.57 -3.50 -61.80
C ILE A 232 -2.92 -2.22 -62.57
N GLY A 233 -3.00 -1.07 -61.91
CA GLY A 233 -3.26 0.20 -62.58
C GLY A 233 -2.23 0.54 -63.65
N LEU A 234 -0.95 0.29 -63.37
CA LEU A 234 0.12 0.42 -64.37
C LEU A 234 -0.06 -0.54 -65.55
N ALA A 235 -0.45 -1.79 -65.29
CA ALA A 235 -0.74 -2.77 -66.35
C ALA A 235 -1.92 -2.35 -67.25
N TYR A 236 -2.92 -1.66 -66.69
CA TYR A 236 -4.03 -1.05 -67.42
C TYR A 236 -3.68 0.29 -68.10
N LYS A 237 -2.40 0.70 -68.10
CA LYS A 237 -1.91 1.96 -68.67
C LYS A 237 -2.55 3.22 -68.06
N GLN A 238 -2.95 3.15 -66.80
CA GLN A 238 -3.35 4.33 -66.04
C GLN A 238 -2.15 5.22 -65.77
N ASP A 239 -2.42 6.51 -65.53
CA ASP A 239 -1.38 7.46 -65.18
C ASP A 239 -0.69 7.08 -63.85
N ILE A 240 0.65 7.08 -63.87
CA ILE A 240 1.49 6.64 -62.74
C ILE A 240 1.19 7.48 -61.49
N TRP A 241 1.00 8.78 -61.69
CA TRP A 241 0.78 9.73 -60.61
C TRP A 241 -0.62 9.57 -60.00
N ASN A 242 -1.65 9.36 -60.81
CA ASN A 242 -2.99 9.00 -60.34
C ASN A 242 -2.99 7.69 -59.54
N MET A 243 -2.32 6.65 -60.05
CA MET A 243 -2.25 5.36 -59.36
C MET A 243 -1.49 5.44 -58.03
N PHE A 244 -0.37 6.19 -58.00
CA PHE A 244 0.40 6.40 -56.77
C PHE A 244 -0.45 7.11 -55.70
N ARG A 245 -1.19 8.14 -56.10
CA ARG A 245 -2.10 8.87 -55.21
C ARG A 245 -3.21 8.01 -54.66
N TYR A 246 -3.91 7.27 -55.51
CA TYR A 246 -4.97 6.37 -55.08
C TYR A 246 -4.47 5.30 -54.11
N SER A 247 -3.27 4.75 -54.33
CA SER A 247 -2.67 3.78 -53.40
C SER A 247 -2.36 4.38 -52.02
N ILE A 248 -1.90 5.64 -51.95
CA ILE A 248 -1.65 6.31 -50.65
C ILE A 248 -2.96 6.63 -49.94
N VAL A 249 -3.94 7.20 -50.65
CA VAL A 249 -5.24 7.55 -50.07
C VAL A 249 -5.95 6.30 -49.53
N LEU A 250 -5.93 5.21 -50.29
CA LEU A 250 -6.47 3.92 -49.87
C LEU A 250 -5.72 3.35 -48.66
N SER A 251 -4.38 3.41 -48.67
CA SER A 251 -3.56 2.92 -47.56
C SER A 251 -3.92 3.61 -46.26
N VAL A 252 -4.00 4.94 -46.27
CA VAL A 252 -4.34 5.74 -45.09
C VAL A 252 -5.76 5.48 -44.62
N ALA A 253 -6.73 5.42 -45.55
CA ALA A 253 -8.13 5.15 -45.21
C ALA A 253 -8.33 3.78 -44.56
N ALA A 254 -7.44 2.82 -44.84
CA ALA A 254 -7.51 1.47 -44.30
C ALA A 254 -6.83 1.30 -42.93
N ILE A 255 -6.02 2.28 -42.47
CA ILE A 255 -5.33 2.17 -41.17
C ILE A 255 -6.35 2.39 -40.03
N PRO A 256 -6.50 1.43 -39.09
CA PRO A 256 -7.46 1.52 -38.02
C PRO A 256 -6.93 2.41 -36.88
N GLU A 257 -6.91 3.73 -37.11
CA GLU A 257 -6.50 4.73 -36.13
C GLU A 257 -7.37 4.71 -34.85
N GLY A 258 -8.59 4.16 -34.95
CA GLY A 258 -9.50 4.00 -33.80
C GLY A 258 -9.11 2.88 -32.83
N LEU A 259 -8.19 1.97 -33.19
CA LEU A 259 -7.88 0.80 -32.37
C LEU A 259 -7.20 1.15 -31.02
N PRO A 260 -6.13 1.96 -30.96
CA PRO A 260 -5.50 2.35 -29.69
C PRO A 260 -6.47 3.10 -28.77
N ILE A 261 -7.37 3.88 -29.36
CA ILE A 261 -8.37 4.68 -28.67
C ILE A 261 -9.46 3.78 -28.08
N ALA A 262 -9.98 2.83 -28.87
CA ALA A 262 -10.98 1.88 -28.40
C ALA A 262 -10.46 1.10 -27.19
N VAL A 263 -9.20 0.68 -27.21
CA VAL A 263 -8.54 -0.02 -26.10
C VAL A 263 -8.52 0.86 -24.84
N THR A 264 -8.11 2.12 -24.95
CA THR A 264 -8.07 3.06 -23.83
C THR A 264 -9.46 3.31 -23.23
N VAL A 265 -10.49 3.44 -24.07
CA VAL A 265 -11.89 3.59 -23.64
C VAL A 265 -12.38 2.34 -22.92
N ILE A 266 -12.15 1.15 -23.48
CA ILE A 266 -12.54 -0.12 -22.86
C ILE A 266 -11.86 -0.31 -21.50
N LEU A 267 -10.55 -0.05 -21.40
CA LEU A 267 -9.81 -0.12 -20.14
C LEU A 267 -10.34 0.89 -19.12
N SER A 268 -10.67 2.11 -19.56
CA SER A 268 -11.24 3.15 -18.69
C SER A 268 -12.61 2.75 -18.12
N ILE A 269 -13.46 2.12 -18.95
CA ILE A 269 -14.73 1.53 -18.48
C ILE A 269 -14.45 0.40 -17.47
N GLY A 270 -13.43 -0.42 -17.72
CA GLY A 270 -12.95 -1.45 -16.80
C GLY A 270 -12.56 -0.89 -15.43
N VAL A 271 -11.76 0.18 -15.39
CA VAL A 271 -11.39 0.85 -14.13
C VAL A 271 -12.63 1.32 -13.38
N ARG A 272 -13.58 1.94 -14.09
CA ARG A 272 -14.82 2.43 -13.49
C ARG A 272 -15.65 1.29 -12.87
N ARG A 273 -15.66 0.10 -13.49
CA ARG A 273 -16.34 -1.09 -12.94
C ARG A 273 -15.63 -1.63 -11.69
N ILE A 274 -14.29 -1.67 -11.69
CA ILE A 274 -13.50 -2.11 -10.54
C ILE A 274 -13.67 -1.12 -9.37
N LEU A 275 -13.70 0.18 -9.65
CA LEU A 275 -13.94 1.23 -8.66
C LEU A 275 -15.30 1.11 -7.96
N LYS A 276 -16.36 0.74 -8.70
CA LYS A 276 -17.67 0.45 -8.10
C LYS A 276 -17.65 -0.73 -7.11
N LYS A 277 -16.64 -1.59 -7.17
CA LYS A 277 -16.40 -2.69 -6.24
C LYS A 277 -15.32 -2.36 -5.19
N ASN A 278 -15.04 -1.08 -4.96
CA ASN A 278 -14.00 -0.58 -4.05
C ASN A 278 -12.55 -1.00 -4.42
N GLY A 279 -12.32 -1.47 -5.64
CA GLY A 279 -10.97 -1.71 -6.17
C GLY A 279 -10.45 -0.47 -6.89
N LEU A 280 -9.18 -0.15 -6.75
CA LEU A 280 -8.61 1.09 -7.28
C LEU A 280 -7.42 0.81 -8.19
N VAL A 281 -7.53 1.20 -9.45
CA VAL A 281 -6.52 0.96 -10.47
C VAL A 281 -5.78 2.25 -10.78
N LYS A 282 -4.47 2.29 -10.52
CA LYS A 282 -3.62 3.49 -10.73
C LYS A 282 -3.11 3.62 -12.17
N LYS A 283 -2.85 2.51 -12.86
CA LYS A 283 -2.44 2.46 -14.28
C LYS A 283 -3.49 1.68 -15.08
N LEU A 284 -4.05 2.25 -16.16
CA LEU A 284 -5.09 1.58 -16.98
C LEU A 284 -4.70 0.17 -17.39
N LEU A 285 -3.45 0.01 -17.81
CA LEU A 285 -2.93 -1.26 -18.33
C LEU A 285 -2.80 -2.34 -17.24
N SER A 286 -2.80 -1.98 -15.95
CA SER A 286 -2.74 -2.96 -14.85
C SER A 286 -3.99 -3.85 -14.78
N ILE A 287 -5.12 -3.44 -15.35
CA ILE A 287 -6.31 -4.31 -15.45
C ILE A 287 -5.99 -5.56 -16.25
N GLU A 288 -5.30 -5.36 -17.37
CA GLU A 288 -4.93 -6.45 -18.26
C GLU A 288 -3.89 -7.35 -17.60
N THR A 289 -2.88 -6.76 -16.95
CA THR A 289 -1.90 -7.50 -16.16
C THR A 289 -2.57 -8.38 -15.11
N LEU A 290 -3.53 -7.84 -14.35
CA LEU A 290 -4.27 -8.61 -13.34
C LEU A 290 -5.08 -9.75 -13.97
N GLY A 291 -5.74 -9.50 -15.11
CA GLY A 291 -6.50 -10.53 -15.83
C GLY A 291 -5.63 -11.62 -16.46
N ALA A 292 -4.38 -11.31 -16.80
CA ALA A 292 -3.40 -12.24 -17.36
C ALA A 292 -2.47 -12.86 -16.29
N THR A 293 -2.66 -12.53 -15.01
CA THR A 293 -1.81 -13.01 -13.92
C THR A 293 -2.02 -14.50 -13.71
N SER A 294 -0.93 -15.28 -13.77
CA SER A 294 -0.94 -16.72 -13.51
C SER A 294 -0.42 -17.09 -12.11
N VAL A 295 0.36 -16.20 -11.48
CA VAL A 295 0.95 -16.40 -10.16
C VAL A 295 0.68 -15.16 -9.32
N ILE A 296 0.03 -15.34 -8.17
CA ILE A 296 -0.21 -14.26 -7.20
C ILE A 296 0.74 -14.48 -6.02
N CYS A 297 1.73 -13.60 -5.90
CA CYS A 297 2.55 -13.49 -4.71
C CYS A 297 1.85 -12.53 -3.75
N THR A 298 1.44 -13.02 -2.58
CA THR A 298 0.75 -12.21 -1.57
C THR A 298 1.59 -12.12 -0.31
N ASP A 299 1.66 -10.93 0.27
CA ASP A 299 2.11 -10.80 1.65
C ASP A 299 1.03 -11.39 2.59
N LYS A 300 1.43 -11.84 3.79
CA LYS A 300 0.53 -12.39 4.79
C LYS A 300 -0.08 -11.29 5.66
N THR A 301 0.76 -10.49 6.30
CA THR A 301 0.34 -9.60 7.39
C THR A 301 -0.36 -8.38 6.79
N GLY A 302 -1.59 -8.09 7.23
CA GLY A 302 -2.35 -6.94 6.74
C GLY A 302 -2.98 -7.12 5.34
N THR A 303 -2.44 -8.04 4.53
CA THR A 303 -3.01 -8.44 3.23
C THR A 303 -3.98 -9.61 3.40
N LEU A 304 -3.49 -10.80 3.78
CA LEU A 304 -4.36 -11.95 4.07
C LEU A 304 -4.99 -11.87 5.46
N THR A 305 -4.26 -11.31 6.42
CA THR A 305 -4.72 -11.14 7.80
C THR A 305 -5.25 -9.74 8.05
N GLN A 306 -5.93 -9.54 9.18
CA GLN A 306 -6.49 -8.23 9.56
C GLN A 306 -5.42 -7.23 9.99
N GLY A 307 -4.20 -7.69 10.30
CA GLY A 307 -3.13 -6.86 10.85
C GLY A 307 -3.37 -6.48 12.32
N VAL A 308 -4.40 -7.07 12.95
CA VAL A 308 -4.83 -6.74 14.30
C VAL A 308 -4.90 -8.02 15.12
N MET A 309 -3.98 -8.16 16.07
CA MET A 309 -3.95 -9.30 16.98
C MET A 309 -5.24 -9.37 17.81
N GLN A 310 -5.79 -10.57 17.94
CA GLN A 310 -7.00 -10.85 18.70
C GLN A 310 -6.81 -12.10 19.57
N VAL A 311 -7.39 -12.08 20.77
CA VAL A 311 -7.51 -13.27 21.61
C VAL A 311 -8.54 -14.19 20.97
N VAL A 312 -8.14 -15.42 20.66
CA VAL A 312 -9.02 -16.39 19.99
C VAL A 312 -9.27 -17.65 20.82
N ARG A 313 -8.46 -17.89 21.85
CA ARG A 313 -8.60 -19.06 22.71
C ARG A 313 -8.12 -18.74 24.12
N THR A 314 -8.86 -19.21 25.11
CA THR A 314 -8.49 -19.13 26.54
C THR A 314 -8.73 -20.48 27.19
N ASN A 315 -7.92 -20.82 28.18
CA ASN A 315 -8.13 -21.96 29.06
C ASN A 315 -7.68 -21.56 30.47
N PHE A 316 -8.62 -21.02 31.23
CA PHE A 316 -8.39 -20.57 32.60
C PHE A 316 -8.93 -21.59 33.58
N LYS A 317 -8.04 -22.10 34.44
CA LYS A 317 -8.40 -22.91 35.60
C LYS A 317 -9.01 -22.04 36.71
N ASN A 318 -8.48 -20.83 36.90
CA ASN A 318 -9.06 -19.82 37.79
C ASN A 318 -9.35 -18.52 37.03
N HIS A 319 -10.53 -18.47 36.43
CA HIS A 319 -10.97 -17.37 35.57
C HIS A 319 -10.84 -15.99 36.22
N LYS A 320 -11.25 -15.85 37.50
CA LYS A 320 -11.24 -14.56 38.21
C LYS A 320 -9.84 -14.04 38.44
N ASP A 321 -8.90 -14.91 38.77
CA ASP A 321 -7.52 -14.52 39.05
C ASP A 321 -6.67 -14.40 37.79
N SER A 322 -6.91 -15.24 36.77
CA SER A 322 -6.31 -15.07 35.44
C SER A 322 -6.59 -13.68 34.88
N ILE A 323 -7.84 -13.24 34.93
CA ILE A 323 -8.25 -11.91 34.43
C ILE A 323 -7.56 -10.79 35.22
N LYS A 324 -7.50 -10.88 36.56
CA LYS A 324 -6.82 -9.87 37.38
C LYS A 324 -5.32 -9.80 37.09
N GLY A 325 -4.67 -10.94 36.92
CA GLY A 325 -3.27 -11.01 36.50
C GLY A 325 -3.06 -10.35 35.14
N LEU A 326 -3.91 -10.66 34.16
CA LEU A 326 -3.87 -10.04 32.82
C LEU A 326 -4.17 -8.54 32.85
N MET A 327 -4.96 -8.03 33.81
CA MET A 327 -5.17 -6.58 33.96
C MET A 327 -3.93 -5.90 34.56
N LEU A 328 -3.40 -6.44 35.66
CA LEU A 328 -2.31 -5.81 36.40
C LEU A 328 -0.97 -5.83 35.67
N LEU A 329 -0.75 -6.83 34.81
CA LEU A 329 0.50 -7.03 34.09
C LEU A 329 0.47 -6.55 32.63
N ASN A 330 -0.57 -5.80 32.26
CA ASN A 330 -0.74 -5.34 30.88
C ASN A 330 -0.43 -3.85 30.78
N THR A 331 0.65 -3.55 30.07
CA THR A 331 1.14 -2.18 29.87
C THR A 331 0.70 -1.58 28.52
N GLN A 332 -0.07 -2.33 27.72
CA GLN A 332 -0.54 -1.98 26.37
C GLN A 332 0.60 -1.56 25.41
N ARG A 333 1.82 -2.06 25.62
CA ARG A 333 3.01 -1.71 24.83
C ARG A 333 3.14 -2.53 23.55
N THR A 334 2.62 -3.75 23.54
CA THR A 334 2.69 -4.66 22.40
C THR A 334 1.31 -4.89 21.77
N SER A 335 1.27 -5.32 20.51
CA SER A 335 0.03 -5.72 19.83
C SER A 335 -0.66 -6.90 20.53
N LEU A 336 0.13 -7.77 21.17
CA LEU A 336 -0.36 -8.85 22.01
C LEU A 336 -1.06 -8.32 23.26
N GLU A 337 -0.42 -7.40 24.00
CA GLU A 337 -1.02 -6.77 25.18
C GLU A 337 -2.32 -6.01 24.85
N ILE A 338 -2.34 -5.29 23.73
CA ILE A 338 -3.55 -4.58 23.27
C ILE A 338 -4.67 -5.56 22.93
N ALA A 339 -4.34 -6.69 22.28
CA ALA A 339 -5.32 -7.74 21.99
C ALA A 339 -5.94 -8.29 23.28
N ILE A 340 -5.11 -8.58 24.28
CA ILE A 340 -5.55 -9.03 25.60
C ILE A 340 -6.39 -7.96 26.29
N TRP A 341 -5.99 -6.68 26.24
CA TRP A 341 -6.72 -5.59 26.88
C TRP A 341 -8.11 -5.40 26.28
N ASN A 342 -8.20 -5.45 24.95
CA ASN A 342 -9.48 -5.39 24.23
C ASN A 342 -10.37 -6.59 24.56
N TYR A 343 -9.80 -7.79 24.69
CA TYR A 343 -10.50 -8.97 25.16
C TYR A 343 -11.06 -8.76 26.57
N LEU A 344 -10.25 -8.30 27.53
CA LEU A 344 -10.67 -8.04 28.91
C LEU A 344 -11.79 -7.01 28.99
N LYS A 345 -11.69 -5.92 28.22
CA LYS A 345 -12.73 -4.88 28.16
C LYS A 345 -14.07 -5.46 27.68
N LYS A 346 -14.04 -6.35 26.68
CA LYS A 346 -15.24 -7.02 26.15
C LYS A 346 -15.81 -8.03 27.15
N GLU A 347 -14.94 -8.79 27.81
CA GLU A 347 -15.31 -9.83 28.76
C GLU A 347 -15.91 -9.27 30.07
N LEU A 348 -15.37 -8.16 30.57
CA LEU A 348 -15.81 -7.54 31.83
C LEU A 348 -17.02 -6.62 31.67
N GLY A 349 -17.25 -6.05 30.48
CA GLY A 349 -18.31 -5.07 30.23
C GLY A 349 -18.04 -3.68 30.84
N TYR A 350 -16.89 -3.46 31.46
CA TYR A 350 -16.44 -2.16 31.97
C TYR A 350 -14.94 -1.93 31.68
N ASN A 351 -14.45 -0.71 31.90
CA ASN A 351 -13.04 -0.38 31.65
C ASN A 351 -12.11 -1.08 32.66
N PRO A 352 -11.22 -1.99 32.24
CA PRO A 352 -10.30 -2.69 33.15
C PRO A 352 -9.39 -1.74 33.95
N GLN A 353 -9.14 -0.53 33.42
CA GLN A 353 -8.34 0.49 34.08
C GLN A 353 -8.87 0.87 35.47
N ASN A 354 -10.20 0.88 35.65
CA ASN A 354 -10.83 1.20 36.93
C ASN A 354 -10.43 0.22 38.06
N PHE A 355 -10.10 -1.02 37.71
CA PHE A 355 -9.61 -2.02 38.66
C PHE A 355 -8.12 -1.80 38.95
N VAL A 356 -7.31 -1.54 37.92
CA VAL A 356 -5.87 -1.27 38.06
C VAL A 356 -5.64 -0.04 38.93
N ASP A 357 -6.36 1.06 38.69
CA ASP A 357 -6.20 2.32 39.43
C ASP A 357 -6.58 2.21 40.92
N LYS A 358 -7.50 1.30 41.25
CA LYS A 358 -7.92 1.04 42.65
C LYS A 358 -7.01 0.05 43.37
N THR A 359 -6.11 -0.62 42.65
CA THR A 359 -5.30 -1.70 43.19
C THR A 359 -3.92 -1.17 43.56
N GLU A 360 -3.51 -1.36 44.81
CA GLU A 360 -2.17 -1.00 45.28
C GLU A 360 -1.16 -2.06 44.83
N ILE A 361 -0.23 -1.67 43.95
CA ILE A 361 0.87 -2.54 43.49
C ILE A 361 2.04 -2.41 44.48
N LEU A 362 2.38 -3.53 45.14
CA LEU A 362 3.44 -3.59 46.15
C LEU A 362 4.81 -3.89 45.52
N HIS A 363 4.84 -4.63 44.41
CA HIS A 363 6.07 -4.98 43.69
C HIS A 363 5.76 -5.32 42.24
N GLU A 364 6.56 -4.84 41.31
CA GLU A 364 6.41 -5.11 39.88
C GLU A 364 7.77 -5.43 39.25
N GLU A 365 7.80 -6.47 38.43
CA GLU A 365 8.91 -6.84 37.56
C GLU A 365 8.37 -6.85 36.13
N ALA A 366 8.81 -5.87 35.34
CA ALA A 366 8.41 -5.74 33.94
C ALA A 366 8.95 -6.90 33.10
N PHE A 367 8.29 -7.15 31.96
CA PHE A 367 8.75 -8.14 31.00
C PHE A 367 10.12 -7.76 30.44
N GLU A 368 11.06 -8.70 30.50
CA GLU A 368 12.36 -8.62 29.82
C GLU A 368 12.53 -9.86 28.94
N SER A 369 13.05 -9.69 27.72
CA SER A 369 13.21 -10.77 26.74
C SER A 369 14.07 -11.93 27.25
N ASP A 370 15.09 -11.65 28.07
CA ASP A 370 15.96 -12.67 28.66
C ASP A 370 15.23 -13.51 29.71
N LYS A 371 14.33 -12.87 30.48
CA LYS A 371 13.54 -13.52 31.54
C LYS A 371 12.30 -14.23 30.99
N LYS A 372 11.69 -13.72 29.92
CA LYS A 372 10.45 -14.22 29.30
C LYS A 372 9.22 -14.26 30.22
N TYR A 373 9.21 -13.49 31.31
CA TYR A 373 8.04 -13.30 32.17
C TYR A 373 7.95 -11.87 32.72
N ALA A 374 6.76 -11.50 33.17
CA ALA A 374 6.47 -10.33 33.97
C ALA A 374 5.73 -10.75 35.24
N LYS A 375 5.92 -10.01 36.34
CA LYS A 375 5.40 -10.37 37.65
C LYS A 375 4.92 -9.14 38.41
N SER A 376 3.78 -9.28 39.10
CA SER A 376 3.21 -8.20 39.90
C SER A 376 2.67 -8.79 41.21
N ILE A 377 2.95 -8.11 42.32
CA ILE A 377 2.40 -8.38 43.63
C ILE A 377 1.55 -7.19 44.01
N ALA A 378 0.26 -7.43 44.26
CA ALA A 378 -0.71 -6.38 44.47
C ALA A 378 -1.66 -6.72 45.63
N LYS A 379 -2.19 -5.67 46.27
CA LYS A 379 -3.22 -5.80 47.30
C LYS A 379 -4.60 -5.80 46.65
N VAL A 380 -5.17 -6.98 46.51
CA VAL A 380 -6.49 -7.18 45.89
C VAL A 380 -7.53 -7.38 46.99
N GLY A 381 -8.20 -6.30 47.37
CA GLY A 381 -9.07 -6.27 48.55
C GLY A 381 -8.24 -6.37 49.84
N ASN A 382 -8.59 -7.30 50.74
CA ASN A 382 -7.84 -7.52 51.99
C ASN A 382 -6.72 -8.56 51.88
N LYS A 383 -6.40 -9.05 50.66
CA LYS A 383 -5.40 -10.11 50.45
C LYS A 383 -4.30 -9.63 49.52
N THR A 384 -3.06 -10.01 49.83
CA THR A 384 -1.94 -9.82 48.93
C THR A 384 -1.91 -10.97 47.92
N LYS A 385 -1.88 -10.65 46.63
CA LYS A 385 -1.80 -11.64 45.55
C LYS A 385 -0.62 -11.37 44.65
N GLY A 386 0.04 -12.43 44.22
CA GLY A 386 1.09 -12.40 43.20
C GLY A 386 0.58 -13.00 41.90
N TYR A 387 0.89 -12.36 40.78
CA TYR A 387 0.57 -12.81 39.44
C TYR A 387 1.86 -12.85 38.61
N ILE A 388 1.98 -13.85 37.74
CA ILE A 388 3.06 -13.95 36.76
C ILE A 388 2.43 -14.29 35.40
N ILE A 389 2.86 -13.56 34.36
CA ILE A 389 2.54 -13.86 32.97
C ILE A 389 3.82 -14.03 32.17
N GLY A 390 3.82 -14.87 31.14
CA GLY A 390 5.01 -15.06 30.32
C GLY A 390 4.93 -16.25 29.38
N ALA A 391 6.09 -16.69 28.91
CA ALA A 391 6.21 -17.92 28.14
C ALA A 391 5.74 -19.13 28.99
N PRO A 392 4.82 -19.98 28.48
CA PRO A 392 4.23 -21.06 29.28
C PRO A 392 5.25 -21.98 29.95
N GLU A 393 6.33 -22.31 29.26
CA GLU A 393 7.43 -23.13 29.78
C GLU A 393 8.13 -22.50 30.99
N VAL A 394 8.34 -21.18 30.98
CA VAL A 394 8.98 -20.44 32.08
C VAL A 394 8.00 -20.27 33.25
N VAL A 395 6.74 -19.98 32.96
CA VAL A 395 5.70 -19.81 33.99
C VAL A 395 5.44 -21.12 34.76
N LEU A 396 5.59 -22.27 34.10
CA LEU A 396 5.45 -23.58 34.72
C LEU A 396 6.56 -23.91 35.73
N ASP A 397 7.75 -23.31 35.62
CA ASP A 397 8.83 -23.51 36.58
C ASP A 397 8.54 -22.86 37.94
N PHE A 398 7.74 -21.79 37.95
CA PHE A 398 7.25 -21.16 39.18
C PHE A 398 6.12 -21.94 39.86
N CYS A 399 5.51 -22.90 39.15
CA CYS A 399 4.32 -23.61 39.60
C CYS A 399 4.62 -24.90 40.38
N THR A 400 3.91 -25.11 41.48
CA THR A 400 3.89 -26.40 42.21
C THR A 400 2.88 -27.35 41.58
N LEU A 401 3.34 -28.17 40.63
CA LEU A 401 2.54 -29.16 39.89
C LEU A 401 3.28 -30.49 39.81
N SER A 402 2.52 -31.59 39.76
CA SER A 402 3.07 -32.92 39.46
C SER A 402 3.64 -32.96 38.04
N LYS A 403 4.65 -33.83 37.80
CA LYS A 403 5.27 -34.00 36.47
C LYS A 403 4.22 -34.26 35.38
N ALA A 404 3.25 -35.14 35.64
CA ALA A 404 2.17 -35.45 34.70
C ALA A 404 1.34 -34.22 34.29
N ASN A 405 1.01 -33.34 35.25
CA ASN A 405 0.25 -32.13 34.97
C ASN A 405 1.07 -31.09 34.19
N LYS A 406 2.37 -30.93 34.50
CA LYS A 406 3.26 -30.06 33.72
C LYS A 406 3.35 -30.53 32.26
N SER A 407 3.56 -31.82 32.05
CA SER A 407 3.60 -32.41 30.70
C SER A 407 2.28 -32.18 29.93
N ARG A 408 1.13 -32.31 30.60
CA ARG A 408 -0.18 -32.06 29.96
C ARG A 408 -0.33 -30.60 29.48
N ILE A 409 0.08 -29.64 30.31
CA ILE A 409 -0.01 -28.21 29.97
C ILE A 409 0.97 -27.87 28.83
N LEU A 410 2.19 -28.41 28.85
CA LEU A 410 3.15 -28.23 27.75
C LEU A 410 2.61 -28.78 26.43
N LEU A 411 1.98 -29.95 26.45
CA LEU A 411 1.34 -30.54 25.27
C LEU A 411 0.19 -29.66 24.73
N GLU A 412 -0.60 -29.07 25.62
CA GLU A 412 -1.65 -28.12 25.23
C GLU A 412 -1.06 -26.84 24.61
N PHE A 413 -0.02 -26.28 25.23
CA PHE A 413 0.73 -25.14 24.69
C PHE A 413 1.29 -25.45 23.30
N GLU A 414 1.97 -26.58 23.11
CA GLU A 414 2.53 -26.97 21.81
C GLU A 414 1.45 -27.12 20.75
N ASN A 415 0.30 -27.70 21.09
CA ASN A 415 -0.83 -27.81 20.17
C ASN A 415 -1.35 -26.43 19.75
N TRP A 416 -1.42 -25.47 20.68
CA TRP A 416 -1.84 -24.11 20.37
C TRP A 416 -0.79 -23.38 19.51
N ALA A 417 0.49 -23.53 19.83
CA ALA A 417 1.59 -22.96 19.06
C ALA A 417 1.63 -23.52 17.63
N LYS A 418 1.44 -24.84 17.44
CA LYS A 418 1.32 -25.49 16.12
C LYS A 418 0.16 -24.96 15.29
N SER A 419 -0.92 -24.51 15.94
CA SER A 419 -2.04 -23.83 15.26
C SER A 419 -1.79 -22.35 14.94
N GLY A 420 -0.56 -21.85 15.15
CA GLY A 420 -0.15 -20.48 14.85
C GLY A 420 -0.51 -19.46 15.92
N LEU A 421 -0.87 -19.89 17.13
CA LEU A 421 -1.19 -19.01 18.25
C LEU A 421 0.09 -18.54 18.95
N ARG A 422 0.16 -17.25 19.27
CA ARG A 422 1.07 -16.74 20.32
C ARG A 422 0.40 -17.02 21.66
N VAL A 423 1.04 -17.83 22.49
CA VAL A 423 0.46 -18.32 23.74
C VAL A 423 1.16 -17.68 24.93
N VAL A 424 0.39 -17.20 25.90
CA VAL A 424 0.90 -16.68 27.17
C VAL A 424 0.35 -17.52 28.31
N GLY A 425 1.26 -17.95 29.20
CA GLY A 425 0.94 -18.68 30.42
C GLY A 425 0.73 -17.74 31.59
N LEU A 426 -0.12 -18.18 32.53
CA LEU A 426 -0.48 -17.43 33.73
C LEU A 426 -0.36 -18.29 34.98
N CYS A 427 0.21 -17.73 36.05
CA CYS A 427 0.14 -18.33 37.37
C CYS A 427 -0.08 -17.28 38.46
N GLU A 428 -0.61 -17.75 39.59
CA GLU A 428 -1.05 -16.90 40.69
C GLU A 428 -0.62 -17.48 42.04
N LYS A 429 -0.49 -16.61 43.05
CA LYS A 429 -0.15 -17.02 44.42
C LYS A 429 -0.87 -16.15 45.43
N ASN A 430 -1.46 -16.77 46.45
CA ASN A 430 -2.03 -16.07 47.59
C ASN A 430 -0.94 -15.79 48.62
N ASN A 431 -0.91 -14.58 49.17
CA ASN A 431 0.04 -14.09 50.17
C ASN A 431 1.51 -14.42 49.84
N PRO A 432 2.05 -13.94 48.69
CA PRO A 432 3.44 -14.14 48.36
C PRO A 432 4.36 -13.47 49.39
N THR A 433 5.34 -14.22 49.91
CA THR A 433 6.36 -13.74 50.83
C THR A 433 7.64 -13.32 50.09
N GLY A 434 7.84 -12.01 49.94
CA GLY A 434 9.08 -11.42 49.41
C GLY A 434 9.44 -11.81 47.96
N LYS A 435 10.74 -11.82 47.64
CA LYS A 435 11.31 -12.12 46.30
C LYS A 435 11.25 -13.60 45.88
N ARG A 436 10.62 -14.51 46.66
CA ARG A 436 10.62 -15.95 46.34
C ARG A 436 9.73 -16.26 45.13
N ASN A 437 10.37 -16.60 44.00
CA ASN A 437 9.72 -16.97 42.75
C ASN A 437 9.31 -18.46 42.69
N PHE A 438 8.79 -19.05 43.76
CA PHE A 438 8.34 -20.45 43.73
C PHE A 438 7.03 -20.65 44.51
N GLY A 439 6.27 -21.69 44.15
CA GLY A 439 5.01 -22.04 44.83
C GLY A 439 3.79 -21.30 44.30
N TYR A 440 3.79 -20.94 43.02
CA TYR A 440 2.61 -20.42 42.33
C TYR A 440 1.69 -21.58 41.92
N SER A 441 0.40 -21.28 41.77
CA SER A 441 -0.60 -22.17 41.20
C SER A 441 -0.87 -21.78 39.75
N TRP A 442 -0.87 -22.77 38.85
CA TRP A 442 -1.18 -22.52 37.44
C TRP A 442 -2.61 -22.00 37.28
N SER A 443 -2.72 -20.86 36.58
CA SER A 443 -3.97 -20.13 36.40
C SER A 443 -4.57 -20.39 35.02
N GLY A 444 -3.76 -20.44 33.96
CA GLY A 444 -4.25 -20.78 32.62
C GLY A 444 -3.36 -20.37 31.44
N LEU A 445 -3.92 -20.52 30.23
CA LEU A 445 -3.34 -20.11 28.95
C LEU A 445 -4.26 -19.11 28.23
N ILE A 446 -3.65 -18.17 27.52
CA ILE A 446 -4.33 -17.29 26.58
C ILE A 446 -3.61 -17.32 25.22
N GLY A 447 -4.37 -17.55 24.16
CA GLY A 447 -3.89 -17.68 22.79
C GLY A 447 -4.34 -16.50 21.93
N VAL A 448 -3.38 -15.83 21.32
CA VAL A 448 -3.56 -14.63 20.50
C VAL A 448 -3.06 -14.89 19.08
N LYS A 449 -3.84 -14.49 18.07
CA LYS A 449 -3.39 -14.51 16.66
C LYS A 449 -3.92 -13.30 15.90
N ASP A 450 -3.27 -12.99 14.79
CA ASP A 450 -3.84 -12.10 13.78
C ASP A 450 -4.79 -12.94 12.90
N PRO A 451 -6.12 -12.72 12.96
CA PRO A 451 -7.07 -13.53 12.22
C PRO A 451 -6.98 -13.24 10.72
N VAL A 452 -7.25 -14.26 9.91
CA VAL A 452 -7.43 -14.12 8.46
C VAL A 452 -8.68 -13.27 8.19
N ARG A 453 -8.62 -12.40 7.16
CA ARG A 453 -9.79 -11.63 6.72
C ARG A 453 -10.88 -12.60 6.26
N LYS A 454 -12.14 -12.32 6.61
CA LYS A 454 -13.26 -13.21 6.26
C LYS A 454 -13.34 -13.49 4.75
N THR A 455 -13.11 -12.46 3.94
CA THR A 455 -13.14 -12.54 2.48
C THR A 455 -12.01 -13.37 1.89
N VAL A 456 -10.88 -13.51 2.58
CA VAL A 456 -9.71 -14.27 2.11
C VAL A 456 -9.97 -15.77 2.17
N ALA A 457 -10.80 -16.24 3.09
CA ALA A 457 -11.14 -17.66 3.18
C ALA A 457 -12.06 -18.13 2.04
N GLU A 458 -12.73 -17.20 1.35
CA GLU A 458 -13.69 -17.46 0.27
C GLU A 458 -13.09 -17.25 -1.13
N SER A 459 -11.91 -16.62 -1.21
CA SER A 459 -11.21 -16.21 -2.44
C SER A 459 -9.95 -17.03 -2.65
#